data_AF-A0A1V3KL82-F1
#
_entry.id   AF-A0A1V3KL82-F1
#
_cell.length_a   1.000
_cell.length_b   1.000
_cell.length_c   1.000
_cell.angle_alpha   90.00
_cell.angle_beta   90.00
_cell.angle_gamma   90.00
#
_symmetry.space_group_name_H-M   'P 1'
#
loop_
_entity.id
_entity.type
_entity.pdbx_description
1 polymer ?
#
loop_
_entity_poly.entity_id
_entity_poly.type
_entity_poly.pdbx_seq_one_letter_code
_entity_poly.pdbx_strand_id
1 'polypeptide(L)'
;MNSSVWISTAYIQSPEQMDTFVALLAFAENQSDFESKINGFLQKHHITHHPHLAPIPLTLFFQRHGRLGLLHYAQQLSANEVKVIEIEKMIDAIPPEKTDYLLRHKIYGVVPLDPMQMDCYPEKIAPDEILKLLWQNEPIQPNLFEQSADDFIEPVFKKPAIDPLQREKDKQLFGEPILPLKTYIILDANKVKHFRPERLPNNARNLFQGEFGETTKKTGPYLIEIFPELQRNDNVAGFFTRKHEIFTQYNWDDEQAIFVHSHYDFETVYQHLRHFAMQQDDNGKWFFFRFYDPRVLRDYLETIAVIPAKLSKFFGDTKRIIHAFGSGFDDSFYYYQLKTLPENTVPSPIKLTKYEFDGLKRQKWLRKRKNIFSEIITNNEFLWEQDPNFPHQTIFTYLDESFEKNYPTGKSVSLYVVAKISATMIARLDQFEQLEQQLEKQHYSRKEQATALYNQFVKREKK
;
A
#
# COMPACT_ATOMS: atom_id res chain seq x y z
N MET A 1 41.33 3.70 13.38
CA MET A 1 40.29 4.60 13.92
C MET A 1 39.08 4.49 12.99
N ASN A 2 37.90 4.21 13.53
CA ASN A 2 36.71 3.91 12.70
C ASN A 2 36.03 5.22 12.28
N SER A 3 36.44 5.78 11.14
CA SER A 3 35.68 6.84 10.48
C SER A 3 34.29 6.32 10.08
N SER A 4 33.24 7.05 10.45
CA SER A 4 31.87 6.75 10.02
C SER A 4 31.33 7.90 9.17
N VAL A 5 30.23 7.69 8.44
CA VAL A 5 29.62 8.77 7.67
C VAL A 5 28.80 9.63 8.62
N TRP A 6 29.02 10.94 8.56
CA TRP A 6 28.27 11.94 9.30
C TRP A 6 27.44 12.78 8.34
N ILE A 7 26.40 13.42 8.88
CA ILE A 7 25.49 14.27 8.12
C ILE A 7 25.10 15.50 8.91
N SER A 8 24.98 16.61 8.20
CA SER A 8 24.33 17.84 8.64
C SER A 8 23.38 18.31 7.54
N THR A 9 22.32 19.03 7.91
CA THR A 9 21.46 19.72 6.94
C THR A 9 21.62 21.21 7.09
N ALA A 10 21.62 21.92 5.97
CA ALA A 10 21.82 23.36 5.90
C ALA A 10 21.04 23.96 4.74
N TYR A 11 20.76 25.26 4.82
CA TYR A 11 20.41 26.05 3.65
C TYR A 11 21.68 26.64 3.08
N ILE A 12 21.90 26.47 1.77
CA ILE A 12 23.04 27.06 1.06
C ILE A 12 22.56 28.14 0.10
N GLN A 13 23.33 29.24 0.04
CA GLN A 13 23.19 30.31 -0.94
C GLN A 13 24.34 30.22 -1.93
N SER A 14 23.98 30.01 -3.19
CA SER A 14 24.88 30.20 -4.34
C SER A 14 24.67 31.62 -4.89
N PRO A 15 25.68 32.29 -5.45
CA PRO A 15 25.58 33.68 -5.93
C PRO A 15 24.44 33.97 -6.93
N GLU A 16 23.84 32.93 -7.54
CA GLU A 16 22.81 33.05 -8.59
C GLU A 16 21.43 32.42 -8.24
N GLN A 17 21.20 31.91 -7.01
CA GLN A 17 19.96 31.17 -6.68
C GLN A 17 19.39 31.44 -5.28
N MET A 18 18.08 31.16 -5.11
CA MET A 18 17.37 31.13 -3.82
C MET A 18 17.95 30.07 -2.85
N ASP A 19 17.71 30.26 -1.55
CA ASP A 19 18.10 29.35 -0.47
C ASP A 19 17.69 27.90 -0.78
N THR A 20 18.66 27.02 -0.98
CA THR A 20 18.42 25.61 -1.30
C THR A 20 18.69 24.73 -0.08
N PHE A 21 17.74 23.87 0.28
CA PHE A 21 17.88 22.96 1.43
C PHE A 21 18.68 21.71 1.05
N VAL A 22 19.83 21.51 1.70
CA VAL A 22 20.78 20.45 1.37
C VAL A 22 21.15 19.57 2.57
N ALA A 23 21.53 18.33 2.25
CA ALA A 23 22.24 17.42 3.13
C ALA A 23 23.73 17.40 2.75
N LEU A 24 24.58 17.55 3.76
CA LEU A 24 26.03 17.50 3.63
C LEU A 24 26.52 16.18 4.23
N LEU A 25 27.26 15.37 3.46
CA LEU A 25 27.83 14.11 3.93
C LEU A 25 29.35 14.10 3.78
N ALA A 26 30.02 13.56 4.79
CA ALA A 26 31.47 13.34 4.81
C ALA A 26 31.79 12.19 5.77
N PHE A 27 32.90 11.49 5.53
CA PHE A 27 33.48 10.62 6.54
C PHE A 27 34.13 11.45 7.65
N ALA A 28 33.80 11.16 8.89
CA ALA A 28 34.38 11.83 10.04
C ALA A 28 34.51 10.91 11.25
N GLU A 29 35.49 11.20 12.11
CA GLU A 29 35.69 10.48 13.37
C GLU A 29 34.80 11.02 14.49
N ASN A 30 34.56 12.34 14.48
CA ASN A 30 33.76 13.05 15.47
C ASN A 30 33.14 14.31 14.85
N GLN A 31 32.30 15.00 15.63
CA GLN A 31 31.59 16.20 15.18
C GLN A 31 32.56 17.31 14.72
N SER A 32 33.64 17.55 15.47
CA SER A 32 34.59 18.63 15.15
C SER A 32 35.38 18.34 13.86
N ASP A 33 35.75 17.08 13.61
CA ASP A 33 36.37 16.65 12.35
C ASP A 33 35.42 16.87 11.16
N PHE A 34 34.14 16.53 11.32
CA PHE A 34 33.13 16.79 10.29
C PHE A 34 32.98 18.29 10.00
N GLU A 35 32.82 19.12 11.03
CA GLU A 35 32.66 20.57 10.88
C GLU A 35 33.86 21.20 10.18
N SER A 36 35.09 20.77 10.53
CA SER A 36 36.31 21.23 9.87
C SER A 36 36.32 20.91 8.37
N LYS A 37 35.95 19.68 7.98
CA LYS A 37 35.89 19.25 6.58
C LYS A 37 34.82 20.01 5.78
N ILE A 38 33.64 20.19 6.36
CA ILE A 38 32.55 20.94 5.71
C ILE A 38 32.94 22.41 5.54
N ASN A 39 33.47 23.06 6.59
CA ASN A 39 33.89 24.46 6.50
C ASN A 39 34.99 24.66 5.47
N GLY A 40 35.99 23.77 5.42
CA GLY A 40 37.05 23.82 4.40
C GLY A 40 36.50 23.68 2.97
N PHE A 41 35.53 22.77 2.76
CA PHE A 41 34.86 22.63 1.47
C PHE A 41 34.06 23.88 1.09
N LEU A 42 33.21 24.39 1.98
CA LEU A 42 32.35 25.55 1.70
C LEU A 42 33.16 26.83 1.44
N GLN A 43 34.25 27.04 2.18
CA GLN A 43 35.17 28.17 1.94
C GLN A 43 35.84 28.07 0.56
N LYS A 44 36.32 26.88 0.19
CA LYS A 44 36.95 26.62 -1.11
C LYS A 44 36.00 26.89 -2.28
N HIS A 45 34.71 26.62 -2.10
CA HIS A 45 33.68 26.79 -3.12
C HIS A 45 32.89 28.10 -3.01
N HIS A 46 33.27 29.01 -2.08
CA HIS A 46 32.60 30.29 -1.82
C HIS A 46 31.09 30.16 -1.58
N ILE A 47 30.66 29.12 -0.85
CA ILE A 47 29.25 28.85 -0.53
C ILE A 47 28.92 29.42 0.85
N THR A 48 27.91 30.27 0.92
CA THR A 48 27.34 30.72 2.21
C THR A 48 26.34 29.68 2.69
N HIS A 49 26.41 29.31 3.97
CA HIS A 49 25.53 28.28 4.53
C HIS A 49 24.94 28.70 5.87
N HIS A 50 23.71 28.24 6.13
CA HIS A 50 23.00 28.38 7.38
C HIS A 50 22.66 26.98 7.92
N PRO A 51 23.37 26.49 8.96
CA PRO A 51 23.12 25.18 9.53
C PRO A 51 21.68 25.07 10.05
N HIS A 52 20.98 24.01 9.65
CA HIS A 52 19.65 23.66 10.14
C HIS A 52 19.71 22.53 11.18
N LEU A 53 20.56 21.54 10.94
CA LEU A 53 20.80 20.42 11.87
C LEU A 53 22.29 20.31 12.18
N ALA A 54 22.63 20.24 13.46
CA ALA A 54 23.98 19.95 13.91
C ALA A 54 24.48 18.59 13.37
N PRO A 55 25.78 18.43 13.12
CA PRO A 55 26.31 17.18 12.60
C PRO A 55 26.02 16.01 13.53
N ILE A 56 25.49 14.94 12.96
CA ILE A 56 25.25 13.68 13.67
C ILE A 56 25.71 12.49 12.82
N PRO A 57 26.00 11.33 13.43
CA PRO A 57 26.26 10.11 12.67
C PRO A 57 25.09 9.78 11.74
N LEU A 58 25.38 9.38 10.50
CA LEU A 58 24.35 9.11 9.48
C LEU A 58 23.37 8.01 9.93
N THR A 59 23.86 7.02 10.68
CA THR A 59 23.02 5.98 11.30
C THR A 59 21.99 6.55 12.27
N LEU A 60 22.40 7.51 13.12
CA LEU A 60 21.52 8.22 14.05
C LEU A 60 20.54 9.14 13.29
N PHE A 61 20.99 9.76 12.20
CA PHE A 61 20.14 10.55 11.33
C PHE A 61 19.03 9.69 10.71
N PHE A 62 19.34 8.47 10.23
CA PHE A 62 18.31 7.57 9.70
C PHE A 62 17.29 7.16 10.75
N GLN A 63 17.74 6.85 11.96
CA GLN A 63 16.85 6.52 13.08
C GLN A 63 15.87 7.66 13.40
N ARG A 64 16.33 8.91 13.33
CA ARG A 64 15.52 10.09 13.69
C ARG A 64 14.66 10.62 12.53
N HIS A 65 15.20 10.65 11.31
CA HIS A 65 14.68 11.45 10.19
C HIS A 65 14.26 10.64 8.95
N GLY A 66 14.51 9.33 8.86
CA GLY A 66 13.84 8.44 7.90
C GLY A 66 14.22 8.57 6.40
N ARG A 67 15.22 9.36 6.03
CA ARG A 67 15.62 9.65 4.63
C ARG A 67 16.63 8.65 4.05
N LEU A 68 16.21 7.39 3.88
CA LEU A 68 17.07 6.28 3.44
C LEU A 68 17.73 6.47 2.05
N GLY A 69 17.18 7.33 1.17
CA GLY A 69 17.78 7.64 -0.14
C GLY A 69 19.22 8.17 -0.04
N LEU A 70 19.60 8.75 1.10
CA LEU A 70 20.98 9.17 1.40
C LEU A 70 21.99 8.02 1.48
N LEU A 71 21.55 6.78 1.72
CA LEU A 71 22.43 5.61 1.73
C LEU A 71 23.14 5.42 0.40
N HIS A 72 22.43 5.61 -0.72
CA HIS A 72 23.02 5.50 -2.05
C HIS A 72 24.17 6.49 -2.24
N TYR A 73 23.97 7.73 -1.79
CA TYR A 73 24.99 8.75 -1.89
C TYR A 73 26.15 8.52 -0.92
N ALA A 74 25.87 7.99 0.27
CA ALA A 74 26.87 7.61 1.26
C ALA A 74 27.74 6.42 0.81
N GLN A 75 27.18 5.46 0.09
CA GLN A 75 27.92 4.31 -0.48
C GLN A 75 28.92 4.72 -1.57
N GLN A 76 28.63 5.81 -2.28
CA GLN A 76 29.49 6.37 -3.33
C GLN A 76 30.47 7.44 -2.80
N LEU A 77 30.46 7.70 -1.49
CA LEU A 77 31.27 8.75 -0.90
C LEU A 77 32.72 8.27 -0.75
N SER A 78 33.67 9.06 -1.22
CA SER A 78 35.09 8.78 -0.98
C SER A 78 35.55 9.28 0.40
N ALA A 79 36.60 8.69 0.97
CA ALA A 79 37.04 8.99 2.34
C ALA A 79 37.37 10.47 2.62
N ASN A 80 37.78 11.23 1.59
CA ASN A 80 38.13 12.65 1.69
C ASN A 80 37.17 13.58 0.92
N GLU A 81 36.00 13.06 0.54
CA GLU A 81 35.01 13.81 -0.24
C GLU A 81 33.91 14.38 0.65
N VAL A 82 33.46 15.59 0.33
CA VAL A 82 32.24 16.19 0.87
C VAL A 82 31.19 16.17 -0.22
N LYS A 83 30.05 15.57 0.06
CA LYS A 83 28.94 15.46 -0.90
C LYS A 83 27.79 16.35 -0.46
N VAL A 84 27.37 17.25 -1.35
CA VAL A 84 26.23 18.16 -1.16
C VAL A 84 25.06 17.60 -1.94
N ILE A 85 23.93 17.39 -1.28
CA ILE A 85 22.75 16.80 -1.91
C ILE A 85 21.54 17.68 -1.64
N GLU A 86 20.91 18.16 -2.69
CA GLU A 86 19.64 18.86 -2.59
C GLU A 86 18.54 17.91 -2.16
N ILE A 87 18.00 18.12 -0.95
CA ILE A 87 17.01 17.21 -0.35
C ILE A 87 15.73 17.19 -1.18
N GLU A 88 15.37 18.30 -1.80
CA GLU A 88 14.16 18.42 -2.62
C GLU A 88 14.27 17.71 -3.98
N LYS A 89 15.48 17.61 -4.52
CA LYS A 89 15.76 16.90 -5.78
C LYS A 89 16.22 15.46 -5.55
N MET A 90 16.26 14.99 -4.30
CA MET A 90 16.52 13.58 -4.02
C MET A 90 15.42 12.74 -4.67
N ILE A 91 15.78 12.08 -5.77
CA ILE A 91 15.18 10.82 -6.12
C ILE A 91 15.52 9.92 -4.93
N ASP A 92 14.54 9.59 -4.07
CA ASP A 92 14.70 8.50 -3.10
C ASP A 92 15.31 7.34 -3.86
N ALA A 93 16.59 7.04 -3.58
CA ALA A 93 17.42 6.22 -4.46
C ALA A 93 16.67 4.93 -4.79
N ILE A 94 16.14 4.89 -6.00
CA ILE A 94 15.40 3.76 -6.53
C ILE A 94 16.42 2.63 -6.58
N PRO A 95 16.21 1.51 -5.86
CA PRO A 95 17.12 0.39 -5.91
C PRO A 95 17.45 0.02 -7.37
N PRO A 96 18.72 -0.29 -7.69
CA PRO A 96 19.08 -0.74 -9.02
C PRO A 96 18.35 -2.06 -9.26
N GLU A 97 17.53 -2.07 -10.32
CA GLU A 97 16.47 -3.05 -10.61
C GLU A 97 15.39 -3.12 -9.52
N LYS A 98 14.17 -2.65 -9.84
CA LYS A 98 12.98 -2.77 -8.99
C LYS A 98 12.60 -4.25 -8.85
N THR A 99 13.35 -4.99 -8.05
CA THR A 99 13.00 -6.36 -7.67
C THR A 99 11.74 -6.29 -6.83
N ASP A 100 10.67 -6.90 -7.32
CA ASP A 100 9.44 -7.04 -6.55
C ASP A 100 9.64 -8.16 -5.52
N TYR A 101 9.64 -7.81 -4.24
CA TYR A 101 9.85 -8.71 -3.10
C TYR A 101 8.54 -9.25 -2.51
N LEU A 102 7.39 -8.94 -3.11
CA LEU A 102 6.08 -9.37 -2.63
C LEU A 102 5.56 -10.54 -3.49
N LEU A 103 5.38 -11.70 -2.90
CA LEU A 103 4.68 -12.82 -3.52
C LEU A 103 3.18 -12.59 -3.40
N ARG A 104 2.47 -12.71 -4.53
CA ARG A 104 1.02 -12.53 -4.62
C ARG A 104 0.40 -13.83 -5.09
N HIS A 105 -0.33 -14.48 -4.20
CA HIS A 105 -1.24 -15.56 -4.55
C HIS A 105 -2.65 -14.99 -4.62
N LYS A 106 -3.41 -15.37 -5.65
CA LYS A 106 -4.75 -14.83 -5.90
C LYS A 106 -5.68 -15.96 -6.32
N ILE A 107 -6.82 -16.01 -5.64
CA ILE A 107 -7.97 -16.84 -5.99
C ILE A 107 -8.96 -15.94 -6.73
N TYR A 108 -9.33 -16.31 -7.94
CA TYR A 108 -10.23 -15.55 -8.80
C TYR A 108 -11.64 -16.17 -8.79
N GLY A 109 -12.66 -15.35 -9.02
CA GLY A 109 -14.04 -15.84 -9.14
C GLY A 109 -14.56 -16.46 -7.84
N VAL A 110 -14.14 -15.92 -6.70
CA VAL A 110 -14.65 -16.32 -5.39
C VAL A 110 -16.15 -16.06 -5.37
N VAL A 111 -16.93 -17.12 -5.19
CA VAL A 111 -18.37 -17.05 -4.94
C VAL A 111 -18.55 -17.09 -3.42
N PRO A 112 -18.98 -15.98 -2.79
CA PRO A 112 -19.24 -15.98 -1.36
C PRO A 112 -20.40 -16.93 -1.03
N LEU A 113 -20.36 -17.50 0.17
CA LEU A 113 -21.35 -18.45 0.68
C LEU A 113 -22.74 -17.82 0.73
N ASP A 114 -23.76 -18.65 0.54
CA ASP A 114 -25.14 -18.24 0.78
C ASP A 114 -25.35 -17.97 2.29
N PRO A 115 -26.09 -16.92 2.69
CA PRO A 115 -26.37 -16.59 4.09
C PRO A 115 -26.99 -17.71 4.92
N MET A 116 -27.81 -18.55 4.31
CA MET A 116 -28.56 -19.59 4.99
C MET A 116 -28.01 -20.98 4.72
N GLN A 117 -27.19 -21.15 3.67
CA GLN A 117 -26.58 -22.43 3.27
C GLN A 117 -27.58 -23.60 3.25
N MET A 118 -28.86 -23.34 2.90
CA MET A 118 -29.96 -24.31 3.03
C MET A 118 -29.74 -25.58 2.21
N ASP A 119 -29.02 -25.45 1.10
CA ASP A 119 -28.69 -26.55 0.20
C ASP A 119 -27.30 -27.14 0.47
N CYS A 120 -26.66 -26.83 1.61
CA CYS A 120 -25.32 -27.33 1.95
C CYS A 120 -25.24 -27.87 3.37
N TYR A 121 -24.96 -29.16 3.53
CA TYR A 121 -24.74 -29.78 4.85
C TYR A 121 -23.48 -30.67 4.87
N PRO A 122 -22.55 -30.51 5.83
CA PRO A 122 -22.54 -29.46 6.84
C PRO A 122 -22.32 -28.07 6.22
N GLU A 123 -22.69 -27.03 6.95
CA GLU A 123 -22.44 -25.64 6.55
C GLU A 123 -20.94 -25.41 6.34
N LYS A 124 -20.59 -24.69 5.27
CA LYS A 124 -19.20 -24.32 5.01
C LYS A 124 -18.81 -23.11 5.84
N ILE A 125 -17.54 -23.09 6.26
CA ILE A 125 -16.95 -21.98 7.01
C ILE A 125 -16.18 -21.00 6.11
N ALA A 126 -15.85 -21.41 4.88
CA ALA A 126 -15.27 -20.61 3.82
C ALA A 126 -15.42 -21.38 2.49
N PRO A 127 -15.33 -20.71 1.33
CA PRO A 127 -15.12 -21.37 0.05
C PRO A 127 -13.89 -22.29 0.11
N ASP A 128 -13.99 -23.49 -0.46
CA ASP A 128 -13.03 -24.59 -0.26
C ASP A 128 -11.56 -24.21 -0.55
N GLU A 129 -11.31 -23.42 -1.60
CA GLU A 129 -9.95 -22.96 -1.93
C GLU A 129 -9.40 -22.00 -0.88
N ILE A 130 -10.25 -21.12 -0.33
CA ILE A 130 -9.87 -20.19 0.74
C ILE A 130 -9.70 -20.95 2.06
N LEU A 131 -10.56 -21.93 2.34
CA LEU A 131 -10.43 -22.83 3.49
C LEU A 131 -9.04 -23.48 3.47
N LYS A 132 -8.66 -24.10 2.35
CA LYS A 132 -7.35 -24.75 2.21
C LYS A 132 -6.17 -23.80 2.20
N LEU A 133 -6.37 -22.54 1.82
CA LEU A 133 -5.34 -21.52 1.90
C LEU A 133 -5.09 -21.07 3.35
N LEU A 134 -6.15 -20.77 4.09
CA LEU A 134 -6.08 -20.20 5.44
C LEU A 134 -5.90 -21.27 6.53
N TRP A 135 -6.46 -22.46 6.32
CA TRP A 135 -6.41 -23.57 7.27
C TRP A 135 -6.03 -24.86 6.54
N GLN A 136 -4.75 -24.97 6.19
CA GLN A 136 -4.23 -26.02 5.30
C GLN A 136 -4.52 -27.46 5.75
N ASN A 137 -4.69 -27.67 7.05
CA ASN A 137 -4.94 -28.98 7.65
C ASN A 137 -6.45 -29.26 7.86
N GLU A 138 -7.32 -28.27 7.68
CA GLU A 138 -8.77 -28.50 7.83
C GLU A 138 -9.31 -29.28 6.63
N PRO A 139 -10.03 -30.38 6.86
CA PRO A 139 -10.63 -31.17 5.79
C PRO A 139 -11.85 -30.45 5.20
N ILE A 140 -11.95 -30.43 3.87
CA ILE A 140 -13.16 -30.04 3.16
C ILE A 140 -14.18 -31.14 3.39
N GLN A 141 -15.37 -30.74 3.82
CA GLN A 141 -16.50 -31.65 3.95
C GLN A 141 -17.29 -31.63 2.64
N PRO A 142 -17.70 -32.80 2.11
CA PRO A 142 -18.64 -32.82 1.00
C PRO A 142 -19.97 -32.20 1.42
N ASN A 143 -20.68 -31.64 0.46
CA ASN A 143 -22.10 -31.37 0.65
C ASN A 143 -22.84 -32.71 0.63
N LEU A 144 -23.33 -33.16 1.77
CA LEU A 144 -24.02 -34.44 1.95
C LEU A 144 -25.39 -34.50 1.27
N PHE A 145 -25.91 -33.37 0.81
CA PHE A 145 -27.08 -33.36 -0.09
C PHE A 145 -26.74 -33.70 -1.53
N GLU A 146 -25.48 -33.54 -1.93
CA GLU A 146 -25.00 -33.79 -3.29
C GLU A 146 -24.19 -35.09 -3.41
N GLN A 147 -23.35 -35.39 -2.41
CA GLN A 147 -22.40 -36.50 -2.46
C GLN A 147 -22.20 -37.16 -1.09
N SER A 148 -22.02 -38.49 -1.07
CA SER A 148 -21.68 -39.26 0.12
C SER A 148 -20.27 -38.91 0.63
N ALA A 149 -20.03 -39.09 1.93
CA ALA A 149 -18.70 -38.91 2.51
C ALA A 149 -17.69 -39.98 2.04
N ASP A 150 -18.16 -41.20 1.80
CA ASP A 150 -17.31 -42.33 1.44
C ASP A 150 -16.74 -42.19 0.02
N ASP A 151 -17.48 -41.56 -0.90
CA ASP A 151 -17.07 -41.35 -2.29
C ASP A 151 -16.45 -39.98 -2.54
N PHE A 152 -16.31 -39.14 -1.50
CA PHE A 152 -15.81 -37.79 -1.64
C PHE A 152 -14.28 -37.78 -1.80
N ILE A 153 -13.83 -37.25 -2.93
CA ILE A 153 -12.43 -36.97 -3.19
C ILE A 153 -12.21 -35.48 -2.97
N GLU A 154 -11.42 -35.15 -1.96
CA GLU A 154 -11.11 -33.77 -1.64
C GLU A 154 -10.41 -33.07 -2.82
N PRO A 155 -10.93 -31.91 -3.29
CA PRO A 155 -10.31 -31.17 -4.37
C PRO A 155 -8.94 -30.63 -3.94
N VAL A 156 -7.97 -30.70 -4.86
CA VAL A 156 -6.62 -30.17 -4.65
C VAL A 156 -6.50 -28.81 -5.29
N PHE A 157 -6.23 -27.79 -4.46
CA PHE A 157 -6.03 -26.42 -4.93
C PHE A 157 -4.56 -26.07 -5.12
N LYS A 158 -4.33 -25.04 -5.93
CA LYS A 158 -2.98 -24.52 -6.17
C LYS A 158 -2.44 -23.85 -4.91
N LYS A 159 -1.37 -24.40 -4.34
CA LYS A 159 -0.71 -23.78 -3.17
C LYS A 159 -0.05 -22.45 -3.54
N PRO A 160 0.06 -21.50 -2.58
CA PRO A 160 0.85 -20.29 -2.77
C PRO A 160 2.30 -20.62 -3.16
N ALA A 161 2.87 -19.80 -4.03
CA ALA A 161 4.31 -19.86 -4.29
C ALA A 161 5.06 -19.55 -3.00
N ILE A 162 6.15 -20.27 -2.76
CA ILE A 162 7.03 -20.09 -1.61
C ILE A 162 8.44 -19.87 -2.16
N ASP A 163 9.10 -18.81 -1.71
CA ASP A 163 10.50 -18.57 -2.04
C ASP A 163 11.38 -19.59 -1.30
N PRO A 164 12.18 -20.42 -2.02
CA PRO A 164 13.04 -21.43 -1.39
C PRO A 164 14.01 -20.84 -0.37
N LEU A 165 14.60 -19.67 -0.65
CA LEU A 165 15.55 -19.04 0.26
C LEU A 165 14.86 -18.57 1.55
N GLN A 166 13.62 -18.10 1.44
CA GLN A 166 12.84 -17.66 2.59
C GLN A 166 12.42 -18.86 3.43
N ARG A 167 12.07 -19.97 2.79
CA ARG A 167 11.76 -21.22 3.50
C ARG A 167 12.95 -21.71 4.32
N GLU A 168 14.16 -21.66 3.78
CA GLU A 168 15.36 -22.05 4.53
C GLU A 168 15.63 -21.09 5.71
N LYS A 169 15.42 -19.77 5.54
CA LYS A 169 15.47 -18.82 6.66
C LYS A 169 14.43 -19.13 7.73
N ASP A 170 13.20 -19.45 7.33
CA ASP A 170 12.12 -19.79 8.26
C ASP A 170 12.45 -21.08 9.04
N LYS A 171 13.02 -22.10 8.40
CA LYS A 171 13.52 -23.32 9.06
C LYS A 171 14.64 -23.05 10.05
N GLN A 172 15.61 -22.20 9.69
CA GLN A 172 16.69 -21.82 10.60
C GLN A 172 16.17 -21.05 11.82
N LEU A 173 15.15 -20.23 11.65
CA LEU A 173 14.58 -19.40 12.71
C LEU A 173 13.67 -20.20 13.66
N PHE A 174 12.82 -21.07 13.12
CA PHE A 174 11.81 -21.80 13.90
C PHE A 174 12.20 -23.25 14.24
N GLY A 175 13.26 -23.77 13.63
CA GLY A 175 13.63 -25.18 13.70
C GLY A 175 12.76 -26.09 12.82
N GLU A 176 13.07 -27.38 12.83
CA GLU A 176 12.28 -28.41 12.14
C GLU A 176 11.70 -29.42 13.17
N PRO A 177 10.39 -29.73 13.11
CA PRO A 177 9.39 -29.19 12.19
C PRO A 177 8.95 -27.76 12.58
N ILE A 178 8.71 -26.92 11.57
CA ILE A 178 8.14 -25.58 11.79
C ILE A 178 6.72 -25.74 12.35
N LEU A 179 6.41 -25.03 13.42
CA LEU A 179 5.07 -25.02 14.02
C LEU A 179 4.01 -24.63 12.97
N PRO A 180 2.79 -25.21 13.00
CA PRO A 180 1.71 -24.82 12.11
C PRO A 180 1.40 -23.32 12.20
N LEU A 181 0.99 -22.74 11.07
CA LEU A 181 0.53 -21.35 11.04
C LEU A 181 -0.76 -21.21 11.84
N LYS A 182 -0.83 -20.15 12.63
CA LYS A 182 -2.05 -19.67 13.27
C LYS A 182 -2.68 -18.58 12.40
N THR A 183 -4.00 -18.49 12.49
CA THR A 183 -4.80 -17.53 11.72
C THR A 183 -5.41 -16.50 12.65
N TYR A 184 -5.13 -15.24 12.36
CA TYR A 184 -5.70 -14.09 13.04
C TYR A 184 -6.53 -13.26 12.07
N ILE A 185 -7.49 -12.50 12.59
CA ILE A 185 -8.29 -11.55 11.82
C ILE A 185 -8.05 -10.15 12.37
N ILE A 186 -7.78 -9.21 11.47
CA ILE A 186 -7.91 -7.77 11.74
C ILE A 186 -9.28 -7.34 11.23
N LEU A 187 -10.17 -7.00 12.15
CA LEU A 187 -11.55 -6.59 11.89
C LEU A 187 -11.66 -5.06 11.88
N ASP A 188 -12.12 -4.47 10.76
CA ASP A 188 -12.55 -3.06 10.72
C ASP A 188 -13.98 -2.95 11.31
N ALA A 189 -14.06 -2.80 12.64
CA ALA A 189 -15.35 -2.74 13.34
C ALA A 189 -16.23 -1.57 12.90
N ASN A 190 -15.65 -0.49 12.34
CA ASN A 190 -16.41 0.63 11.81
C ASN A 190 -17.29 0.22 10.60
N LYS A 191 -17.00 -0.91 9.95
CA LYS A 191 -17.82 -1.47 8.86
C LYS A 191 -18.84 -2.49 9.33
N VAL A 192 -18.88 -2.83 10.62
CA VAL A 192 -19.78 -3.84 11.18
C VAL A 192 -21.00 -3.16 11.78
N LYS A 193 -22.19 -3.44 11.23
CA LYS A 193 -23.45 -2.89 11.72
C LYS A 193 -23.74 -3.44 13.12
N HIS A 194 -24.09 -2.55 14.06
CA HIS A 194 -24.40 -2.91 15.46
C HIS A 194 -23.31 -3.74 16.15
N PHE A 195 -22.03 -3.49 15.85
CA PHE A 195 -20.90 -4.19 16.45
C PHE A 195 -20.96 -4.21 17.99
N ARG A 196 -20.78 -5.41 18.56
CA ARG A 196 -20.78 -5.66 20.01
C ARG A 196 -19.45 -6.30 20.40
N PRO A 197 -18.45 -5.51 20.83
CA PRO A 197 -17.13 -6.03 21.17
C PRO A 197 -17.16 -7.02 22.35
N GLU A 198 -18.20 -6.99 23.18
CA GLU A 198 -18.40 -7.93 24.30
C GLU A 198 -18.72 -9.36 23.84
N ARG A 199 -19.08 -9.55 22.56
CA ARG A 199 -19.34 -10.87 21.95
C ARG A 199 -18.12 -11.44 21.24
N LEU A 200 -17.01 -10.70 21.19
CA LEU A 200 -15.77 -11.23 20.64
C LEU A 200 -15.19 -12.31 21.56
N PRO A 201 -14.40 -13.26 21.02
CA PRO A 201 -13.75 -14.27 21.83
C PRO A 201 -12.77 -13.64 22.83
N ASN A 202 -12.38 -14.42 23.84
CA ASN A 202 -11.47 -13.95 24.90
C ASN A 202 -10.13 -13.43 24.35
N ASN A 203 -9.65 -13.97 23.22
CA ASN A 203 -8.45 -13.48 22.53
C ASN A 203 -8.82 -12.51 21.41
N ALA A 204 -9.36 -11.35 21.79
CA ALA A 204 -9.61 -10.22 20.89
C ALA A 204 -9.26 -8.88 21.56
N ARG A 205 -8.63 -7.96 20.81
CA ARG A 205 -8.19 -6.67 21.35
C ARG A 205 -8.19 -5.55 20.31
N ASN A 206 -8.68 -4.38 20.70
CA ASN A 206 -8.59 -3.16 19.89
C ASN A 206 -7.11 -2.79 19.67
N LEU A 207 -6.72 -2.50 18.44
CA LEU A 207 -5.36 -2.07 18.10
C LEU A 207 -5.07 -0.64 18.57
N PHE A 208 -6.11 0.16 18.80
CA PHE A 208 -5.98 1.45 19.47
C PHE A 208 -5.84 1.27 20.99
N GLN A 209 -5.05 2.14 21.63
CA GLN A 209 -4.70 2.04 23.06
C GLN A 209 -5.14 3.27 23.86
N GLY A 210 -5.14 3.09 25.19
CA GLY A 210 -5.45 4.13 26.15
C GLY A 210 -6.88 4.64 26.00
N GLU A 211 -7.10 5.90 26.40
CA GLU A 211 -8.41 6.55 26.31
C GLU A 211 -8.97 6.54 24.88
N PHE A 212 -8.11 6.67 23.85
CA PHE A 212 -8.54 6.58 22.47
C PHE A 212 -9.06 5.19 22.10
N GLY A 213 -8.40 4.13 22.57
CA GLY A 213 -8.88 2.75 22.38
C GLY A 213 -10.24 2.49 23.05
N GLU A 214 -10.45 3.02 24.26
CA GLU A 214 -11.71 2.87 25.00
C GLU A 214 -12.85 3.65 24.34
N THR A 215 -12.61 4.91 23.97
CA THR A 215 -13.63 5.76 23.31
C THR A 215 -13.99 5.25 21.91
N THR A 216 -13.06 4.57 21.23
CA THR A 216 -13.28 3.94 19.92
C THR A 216 -13.64 2.46 19.98
N LYS A 217 -13.95 1.89 21.15
CA LYS A 217 -14.23 0.44 21.32
C LYS A 217 -15.25 -0.12 20.32
N LYS A 218 -16.23 0.69 19.87
CA LYS A 218 -17.28 0.26 18.92
C LYS A 218 -16.93 0.44 17.42
N THR A 219 -15.82 1.11 17.11
CA THR A 219 -15.44 1.47 15.72
C THR A 219 -13.98 1.21 15.41
N GLY A 220 -13.13 1.01 16.42
CA GLY A 220 -11.71 0.74 16.29
C GLY A 220 -11.44 -0.65 15.70
N PRO A 221 -10.27 -0.85 15.08
CA PRO A 221 -9.90 -2.13 14.51
C PRO A 221 -9.50 -3.14 15.60
N TYR A 222 -9.95 -4.39 15.48
CA TYR A 222 -9.64 -5.46 16.44
C TYR A 222 -8.73 -6.51 15.81
N LEU A 223 -7.73 -6.98 16.56
CA LEU A 223 -7.10 -8.27 16.29
C LEU A 223 -7.90 -9.36 17.01
N ILE A 224 -8.18 -10.46 16.33
CA ILE A 224 -8.93 -11.60 16.84
C ILE A 224 -8.15 -12.87 16.50
N GLU A 225 -7.89 -13.75 17.47
CA GLU A 225 -7.35 -15.09 17.22
C GLU A 225 -8.46 -16.05 16.82
N ILE A 226 -8.24 -16.84 15.76
CA ILE A 226 -9.23 -17.82 15.28
C ILE A 226 -8.81 -19.23 15.71
N PHE A 227 -9.57 -19.82 16.63
CA PHE A 227 -9.41 -21.21 17.05
C PHE A 227 -10.29 -22.16 16.23
N PRO A 228 -9.94 -23.45 16.10
CA PRO A 228 -10.77 -24.45 15.41
C PRO A 228 -12.24 -24.47 15.87
N GLU A 229 -12.50 -24.25 17.15
CA GLU A 229 -13.84 -24.20 17.73
C GLU A 229 -14.60 -22.94 17.30
N LEU A 230 -13.91 -21.80 17.20
CA LEU A 230 -14.48 -20.54 16.71
C LEU A 230 -14.81 -20.59 15.22
N GLN A 231 -14.06 -21.38 14.44
CA GLN A 231 -14.29 -21.54 13.00
C GLN A 231 -15.69 -22.12 12.71
N ARG A 232 -16.17 -23.04 13.56
CA ARG A 232 -17.44 -23.76 13.36
C ARG A 232 -18.64 -23.13 14.06
N ASN A 233 -18.43 -22.34 15.12
CA ASN A 233 -19.52 -21.85 15.98
C ASN A 233 -19.68 -20.31 16.03
N ASP A 234 -18.67 -19.52 15.65
CA ASP A 234 -18.59 -18.09 16.04
C ASP A 234 -18.33 -17.11 14.88
N ASN A 235 -19.16 -17.16 13.83
CA ASN A 235 -19.26 -16.11 12.80
C ASN A 235 -18.07 -15.95 11.84
N VAL A 236 -17.03 -16.81 11.87
CA VAL A 236 -15.92 -16.74 10.88
C VAL A 236 -16.43 -16.90 9.45
N ALA A 237 -17.40 -17.80 9.24
CA ALA A 237 -18.08 -18.00 7.96
C ALA A 237 -18.63 -16.69 7.39
N GLY A 238 -19.14 -15.79 8.26
CA GLY A 238 -19.68 -14.51 7.87
C GLY A 238 -18.72 -13.69 7.02
N PHE A 239 -17.41 -13.71 7.27
CA PHE A 239 -16.44 -12.98 6.43
C PHE A 239 -16.35 -13.48 4.98
N PHE A 240 -16.90 -14.66 4.70
CA PHE A 240 -16.97 -15.29 3.38
C PHE A 240 -18.40 -15.47 2.87
N THR A 241 -19.39 -14.94 3.57
CA THR A 241 -20.81 -15.04 3.23
C THR A 241 -21.29 -13.75 2.59
N ARG A 242 -22.23 -13.87 1.64
CA ARG A 242 -22.90 -12.69 1.05
C ARG A 242 -23.63 -11.90 2.12
N LYS A 243 -23.69 -10.59 1.93
CA LYS A 243 -24.39 -9.69 2.83
C LYS A 243 -25.90 -9.97 2.84
N HIS A 244 -26.42 -10.18 4.04
CA HIS A 244 -27.84 -10.25 4.34
C HIS A 244 -28.16 -9.49 5.62
N GLU A 245 -29.22 -8.66 5.60
CA GLU A 245 -29.51 -7.73 6.70
C GLU A 245 -29.82 -8.42 8.04
N ILE A 246 -30.39 -9.62 7.98
CA ILE A 246 -30.84 -10.40 9.14
C ILE A 246 -29.85 -11.50 9.55
N PHE A 247 -29.33 -12.26 8.59
CA PHE A 247 -28.60 -13.50 8.85
C PHE A 247 -27.08 -13.34 8.96
N THR A 248 -26.53 -12.19 8.55
CA THR A 248 -25.07 -11.98 8.56
C THR A 248 -24.69 -10.74 9.35
N GLN A 249 -23.94 -10.93 10.43
CA GLN A 249 -23.28 -9.82 11.14
C GLN A 249 -22.01 -9.38 10.41
N TYR A 250 -21.20 -10.36 10.00
CA TYR A 250 -20.04 -10.16 9.13
C TYR A 250 -20.36 -10.62 7.71
N ASN A 251 -19.79 -9.99 6.70
CA ASN A 251 -20.04 -10.30 5.30
C ASN A 251 -18.82 -10.00 4.41
N TRP A 252 -18.77 -10.69 3.27
CA TRP A 252 -17.76 -10.50 2.24
C TRP A 252 -17.85 -9.11 1.59
N ASP A 253 -19.07 -8.66 1.25
CA ASP A 253 -19.33 -7.46 0.43
C ASP A 253 -18.84 -6.15 1.07
N ASP A 254 -18.83 -6.08 2.40
CA ASP A 254 -18.41 -4.89 3.16
C ASP A 254 -16.89 -4.87 3.44
N GLU A 255 -16.13 -5.90 3.04
CA GLU A 255 -14.65 -5.95 3.16
C GLU A 255 -14.16 -5.63 4.58
N GLN A 256 -14.70 -6.37 5.54
CA GLN A 256 -14.57 -6.05 6.95
C GLN A 256 -13.28 -6.60 7.58
N ALA A 257 -12.61 -7.55 6.92
CA ALA A 257 -11.55 -8.34 7.54
C ALA A 257 -10.30 -8.48 6.67
N ILE A 258 -9.15 -8.51 7.36
CA ILE A 258 -7.87 -8.98 6.84
C ILE A 258 -7.45 -10.18 7.68
N PHE A 259 -7.10 -11.27 7.02
CA PHE A 259 -6.54 -12.47 7.63
C PHE A 259 -5.02 -12.32 7.74
N VAL A 260 -4.45 -12.83 8.82
CA VAL A 260 -3.02 -12.78 9.09
C VAL A 260 -2.55 -14.16 9.47
N HIS A 261 -1.54 -14.67 8.78
CA HIS A 261 -0.84 -15.88 9.18
C HIS A 261 0.42 -15.53 9.96
N SER A 262 0.63 -16.22 11.06
CA SER A 262 1.83 -16.10 11.89
C SER A 262 2.16 -17.42 12.57
N HIS A 263 3.44 -17.65 12.86
CA HIS A 263 3.88 -18.72 13.76
C HIS A 263 3.87 -18.30 15.24
N TYR A 264 3.67 -17.00 15.52
CA TYR A 264 3.68 -16.44 16.86
C TYR A 264 2.30 -16.47 17.52
N ASP A 265 2.27 -16.23 18.82
CA ASP A 265 1.04 -16.07 19.60
C ASP A 265 0.34 -14.72 19.40
N PHE A 266 -0.87 -14.62 19.92
CA PHE A 266 -1.71 -13.43 19.83
C PHE A 266 -1.00 -12.17 20.34
N GLU A 267 -0.32 -12.24 21.48
CA GLU A 267 0.29 -11.05 22.09
C GLU A 267 1.43 -10.52 21.21
N THR A 268 2.27 -11.39 20.64
CA THR A 268 3.35 -10.96 19.75
C THR A 268 2.80 -10.31 18.48
N VAL A 269 1.78 -10.90 17.86
CA VAL A 269 1.14 -10.35 16.66
C VAL A 269 0.43 -9.02 16.97
N TYR A 270 -0.28 -8.94 18.10
CA TYR A 270 -0.93 -7.72 18.58
C TYR A 270 0.07 -6.59 18.78
N GLN A 271 1.16 -6.86 19.50
CA GLN A 271 2.21 -5.88 19.74
C GLN A 271 2.85 -5.42 18.44
N HIS A 272 3.05 -6.29 17.46
CA HIS A 272 3.55 -5.86 16.16
C HIS A 272 2.57 -4.93 15.44
N LEU A 273 1.33 -5.36 15.25
CA LEU A 273 0.34 -4.66 14.40
C LEU A 273 -0.15 -3.34 14.98
N ARG A 274 -0.27 -3.22 16.31
CA ARG A 274 -0.83 -2.01 16.94
C ARG A 274 -0.05 -0.73 16.65
N HIS A 275 1.26 -0.83 16.41
CA HIS A 275 2.11 0.34 16.13
C HIS A 275 1.84 0.96 14.76
N PHE A 276 1.16 0.25 13.86
CA PHE A 276 0.89 0.73 12.51
C PHE A 276 -0.41 1.53 12.42
N ALA A 277 -1.35 1.39 13.35
CA ALA A 277 -2.66 2.04 13.24
C ALA A 277 -2.58 3.57 13.37
N MET A 278 -1.53 4.06 14.05
CA MET A 278 -1.25 5.49 14.23
C MET A 278 0.24 5.75 13.99
N GLN A 279 0.57 6.58 13.01
CA GLN A 279 1.95 6.82 12.59
C GLN A 279 2.21 8.31 12.38
N GLN A 280 3.45 8.73 12.60
CA GLN A 280 3.89 10.09 12.25
C GLN A 280 4.39 10.14 10.81
N ASP A 281 4.27 11.28 10.17
CA ASP A 281 5.00 11.57 8.93
C ASP A 281 6.44 12.05 9.22
N ASP A 282 7.16 12.39 8.15
CA ASP A 282 8.52 12.92 8.24
C ASP A 282 8.61 14.25 9.00
N ASN A 283 7.49 14.99 9.13
CA ASN A 283 7.39 16.26 9.85
C ASN A 283 6.88 16.09 11.29
N GLY A 284 6.66 14.84 11.75
CA GLY A 284 6.14 14.54 13.09
C GLY A 284 4.63 14.70 13.23
N LYS A 285 3.90 14.97 12.15
CA LYS A 285 2.43 15.04 12.17
C LYS A 285 1.84 13.65 12.26
N TRP A 286 0.90 13.45 13.18
CA TRP A 286 0.20 12.17 13.36
C TRP A 286 -0.87 11.93 12.28
N PHE A 287 -0.92 10.70 11.78
CA PHE A 287 -1.91 10.21 10.84
C PHE A 287 -2.49 8.87 11.29
N PHE A 288 -3.76 8.67 10.99
CA PHE A 288 -4.40 7.36 11.07
C PHE A 288 -4.09 6.57 9.80
N PHE A 289 -3.25 5.55 9.94
CA PHE A 289 -3.00 4.64 8.85
C PHE A 289 -3.99 3.49 8.94
N ARG A 290 -5.06 3.57 8.14
CA ARG A 290 -6.11 2.55 8.07
C ARG A 290 -5.67 1.29 7.32
N PHE A 291 -4.50 0.74 7.66
CA PHE A 291 -3.96 -0.49 7.06
C PHE A 291 -4.88 -1.70 7.29
N TYR A 292 -5.80 -1.61 8.25
CA TYR A 292 -6.82 -2.61 8.55
C TYR A 292 -7.99 -2.61 7.56
N ASP A 293 -8.06 -1.67 6.61
CA ASP A 293 -8.96 -1.73 5.47
C ASP A 293 -8.30 -2.56 4.32
N PRO A 294 -8.96 -3.61 3.80
CA PRO A 294 -8.37 -4.47 2.75
C PRO A 294 -7.84 -3.74 1.52
N ARG A 295 -8.54 -2.70 1.05
CA ARG A 295 -8.13 -1.92 -0.12
C ARG A 295 -6.93 -1.04 0.19
N VAL A 296 -6.89 -0.45 1.38
CA VAL A 296 -5.74 0.34 1.84
C VAL A 296 -4.51 -0.55 2.05
N LEU A 297 -4.67 -1.73 2.66
CA LEU A 297 -3.58 -2.69 2.84
C LEU A 297 -2.98 -3.05 1.49
N ARG A 298 -3.81 -3.46 0.52
CA ARG A 298 -3.35 -3.80 -0.82
C ARG A 298 -2.58 -2.65 -1.44
N ASP A 299 -3.18 -1.46 -1.51
CA ASP A 299 -2.55 -0.30 -2.14
C ASP A 299 -1.21 0.04 -1.46
N TYR A 300 -1.12 -0.13 -0.14
CA TYR A 300 0.12 0.04 0.61
C TYR A 300 1.16 -1.02 0.25
N LEU A 301 0.80 -2.31 0.29
CA LEU A 301 1.70 -3.42 -0.03
C LEU A 301 2.23 -3.32 -1.47
N GLU A 302 1.37 -2.97 -2.43
CA GLU A 302 1.77 -2.72 -3.82
C GLU A 302 2.72 -1.53 -3.95
N THR A 303 2.55 -0.49 -3.12
CA THR A 303 3.43 0.68 -3.10
C THR A 303 4.83 0.34 -2.57
N ILE A 304 4.92 -0.51 -1.55
CA ILE A 304 6.17 -0.84 -0.88
C ILE A 304 6.84 -2.13 -1.39
N ALA A 305 6.24 -2.82 -2.37
CA ALA A 305 6.68 -4.12 -2.89
C ALA A 305 8.16 -4.16 -3.36
N VAL A 306 8.70 -3.01 -3.75
CA VAL A 306 10.09 -2.87 -4.23
C VAL A 306 11.03 -2.22 -3.21
N ILE A 307 10.57 -2.01 -1.96
CA ILE A 307 11.32 -1.32 -0.90
C ILE A 307 11.53 -2.28 0.28
N PRO A 308 12.64 -3.06 0.31
CA PRO A 308 12.91 -4.05 1.35
C PRO A 308 12.79 -3.52 2.77
N ALA A 309 13.31 -2.33 3.07
CA ALA A 309 13.27 -1.75 4.42
C ALA A 309 11.83 -1.52 4.94
N LYS A 310 10.89 -1.16 4.07
CA LYS A 310 9.48 -0.94 4.44
C LYS A 310 8.73 -2.26 4.59
N LEU A 311 9.02 -3.24 3.73
CA LEU A 311 8.50 -4.60 3.85
C LEU A 311 8.98 -5.26 5.14
N SER A 312 10.29 -5.15 5.43
CA SER A 312 10.91 -5.67 6.65
C SER A 312 10.26 -5.08 7.91
N LYS A 313 10.06 -3.75 7.94
CA LYS A 313 9.27 -3.06 8.98
C LYS A 313 7.88 -3.65 9.12
N PHE A 314 7.12 -3.72 8.03
CA PHE A 314 5.69 -4.01 8.10
C PHE A 314 5.37 -5.49 8.39
N PHE A 315 6.16 -6.43 7.88
CA PHE A 315 6.00 -7.86 8.18
C PHE A 315 6.77 -8.31 9.43
N GLY A 316 7.67 -7.48 9.96
CA GLY A 316 8.56 -7.90 11.05
C GLY A 316 9.53 -8.99 10.59
N ASP A 317 10.09 -8.84 9.39
CA ASP A 317 10.84 -9.88 8.66
C ASP A 317 12.01 -10.47 9.46
N THR A 318 12.71 -9.64 10.25
CA THR A 318 13.85 -10.09 11.08
C THR A 318 13.49 -11.21 12.05
N LYS A 319 12.24 -11.26 12.50
CA LYS A 319 11.70 -12.31 13.38
C LYS A 319 10.62 -13.13 12.68
N ARG A 320 10.34 -12.88 11.39
CA ARG A 320 9.24 -13.47 10.64
C ARG A 320 7.90 -13.41 11.40
N ILE A 321 7.57 -12.23 11.96
CA ILE A 321 6.36 -12.08 12.80
C ILE A 321 5.11 -12.33 11.97
N ILE A 322 5.02 -11.74 10.79
CA ILE A 322 3.92 -11.97 9.86
C ILE A 322 4.42 -12.87 8.74
N HIS A 323 3.80 -14.04 8.60
CA HIS A 323 4.05 -14.95 7.48
C HIS A 323 3.35 -14.45 6.22
N ALA A 324 2.08 -14.06 6.36
CA ALA A 324 1.29 -13.53 5.26
C ALA A 324 0.12 -12.66 5.70
N PHE A 325 -0.35 -11.82 4.78
CA PHE A 325 -1.65 -11.15 4.86
C PHE A 325 -2.60 -11.71 3.79
N GLY A 326 -3.84 -12.00 4.17
CA GLY A 326 -4.91 -12.42 3.28
C GLY A 326 -6.10 -11.47 3.34
N SER A 327 -6.77 -11.19 2.23
CA SER A 327 -8.00 -10.37 2.25
C SER A 327 -8.85 -10.60 1.01
N GLY A 328 -10.16 -10.66 1.21
CA GLY A 328 -11.16 -10.69 0.14
C GLY A 328 -11.65 -9.29 -0.22
N PHE A 329 -11.81 -9.02 -1.51
CA PHE A 329 -12.60 -7.90 -2.01
C PHE A 329 -12.96 -8.13 -3.48
N ASP A 330 -14.07 -7.51 -3.92
CA ASP A 330 -14.72 -7.79 -5.20
C ASP A 330 -15.01 -9.31 -5.36
N ASP A 331 -14.53 -9.94 -6.42
CA ASP A 331 -14.72 -11.37 -6.73
C ASP A 331 -13.46 -12.22 -6.43
N SER A 332 -12.57 -11.71 -5.58
CA SER A 332 -11.21 -12.23 -5.49
C SER A 332 -10.69 -12.28 -4.06
N PHE A 333 -9.89 -13.30 -3.74
CA PHE A 333 -9.12 -13.37 -2.50
C PHE A 333 -7.63 -13.23 -2.79
N TYR A 334 -6.97 -12.32 -2.07
CA TYR A 334 -5.56 -12.01 -2.24
C TYR A 334 -4.77 -12.48 -1.03
N TYR A 335 -3.58 -13.03 -1.27
CA TYR A 335 -2.69 -13.54 -0.23
C TYR A 335 -1.24 -13.13 -0.53
N TYR A 336 -0.67 -12.36 0.39
CA TYR A 336 0.61 -11.68 0.23
C TYR A 336 1.65 -12.27 1.19
N GLN A 337 2.77 -12.73 0.63
CA GLN A 337 3.94 -13.22 1.37
C GLN A 337 5.18 -12.43 0.98
N LEU A 338 6.21 -12.44 1.82
CA LEU A 338 7.51 -11.92 1.45
C LEU A 338 8.37 -12.97 0.74
N LYS A 339 9.04 -12.54 -0.33
CA LYS A 339 10.30 -13.13 -0.79
C LYS A 339 11.41 -12.78 0.20
N THR A 340 12.50 -13.52 0.11
CA THR A 340 13.74 -13.24 0.82
C THR A 340 14.19 -11.82 0.53
N LEU A 341 14.26 -11.01 1.58
CA LEU A 341 14.84 -9.69 1.51
C LEU A 341 16.38 -9.79 1.50
N PRO A 342 17.08 -8.80 0.90
CA PRO A 342 18.55 -8.74 0.95
C PRO A 342 19.08 -8.85 2.38
N GLU A 343 20.19 -9.57 2.59
CA GLU A 343 20.72 -9.88 3.94
C GLU A 343 20.99 -8.65 4.81
N ASN A 344 21.39 -7.53 4.19
CA ASN A 344 21.68 -6.28 4.89
C ASN A 344 20.45 -5.36 5.03
N THR A 345 19.23 -5.89 4.88
CA THR A 345 18.01 -5.11 5.01
C THR A 345 17.79 -4.70 6.46
N VAL A 346 17.77 -3.39 6.71
CA VAL A 346 17.41 -2.81 8.00
C VAL A 346 15.96 -2.30 7.93
N PRO A 347 15.09 -2.63 8.91
CA PRO A 347 13.73 -2.10 8.95
C PRO A 347 13.72 -0.57 8.98
N SER A 348 12.87 0.05 8.16
CA SER A 348 12.65 1.50 8.24
C SER A 348 11.91 1.87 9.54
N PRO A 349 12.06 3.10 10.06
CA PRO A 349 11.25 3.60 11.18
C PRO A 349 9.74 3.51 10.92
N ILE A 350 8.94 3.38 11.99
CA ILE A 350 7.48 3.37 11.94
C ILE A 350 6.95 4.79 11.69
N LYS A 351 7.08 5.23 10.43
CA LYS A 351 6.59 6.50 9.91
C LYS A 351 5.94 6.31 8.53
N LEU A 352 5.05 7.23 8.17
CA LEU A 352 4.52 7.38 6.81
C LEU A 352 5.30 8.46 6.07
N THR A 353 6.17 8.04 5.17
CA THR A 353 6.95 8.94 4.32
C THR A 353 6.11 9.50 3.17
N LYS A 354 6.56 10.60 2.56
CA LYS A 354 5.94 11.13 1.33
C LYS A 354 5.77 10.07 0.24
N TYR A 355 6.73 9.16 0.09
CA TYR A 355 6.66 8.03 -0.84
C TYR A 355 5.41 7.15 -0.62
N GLU A 356 5.08 6.83 0.64
CA GLU A 356 3.88 6.03 0.96
C GLU A 356 2.60 6.81 0.65
N PHE A 357 2.55 8.11 0.95
CA PHE A 357 1.39 8.95 0.60
C PHE A 357 1.17 9.06 -0.91
N ASP A 358 2.23 9.37 -1.67
CA ASP A 358 2.16 9.52 -3.12
C ASP A 358 1.83 8.18 -3.79
N GLY A 359 2.42 7.08 -3.32
CA GLY A 359 2.13 5.74 -3.78
C GLY A 359 0.69 5.31 -3.50
N LEU A 360 0.16 5.55 -2.29
CA LEU A 360 -1.25 5.31 -1.97
C LEU A 360 -2.19 6.16 -2.85
N LYS A 361 -1.86 7.44 -3.07
CA LYS A 361 -2.62 8.31 -3.99
C LYS A 361 -2.61 7.74 -5.41
N ARG A 362 -1.46 7.27 -5.88
CA ARG A 362 -1.29 6.65 -7.20
C ARG A 362 -2.06 5.34 -7.32
N GLN A 363 -2.00 4.44 -6.35
CA GLN A 363 -2.74 3.17 -6.39
C GLN A 363 -4.25 3.39 -6.38
N LYS A 364 -4.74 4.30 -5.54
CA LYS A 364 -6.14 4.74 -5.56
C LYS A 364 -6.54 5.32 -6.93
N TRP A 365 -5.67 6.10 -7.56
CA TRP A 365 -5.88 6.60 -8.90
C TRP A 365 -5.98 5.48 -9.93
N LEU A 366 -5.05 4.51 -9.95
CA LEU A 366 -5.08 3.39 -10.89
C LEU A 366 -6.40 2.60 -10.84
N ARG A 367 -6.96 2.41 -9.63
CA ARG A 367 -8.29 1.80 -9.44
C ARG A 367 -9.39 2.65 -10.05
N LYS A 368 -9.44 3.94 -9.69
CA LYS A 368 -10.44 4.89 -10.21
C LYS A 368 -10.35 5.05 -11.73
N ARG A 369 -9.14 5.06 -12.27
CA ARG A 369 -8.83 5.16 -13.71
C ARG A 369 -9.49 4.04 -14.50
N LYS A 370 -9.45 2.80 -14.00
CA LYS A 370 -10.09 1.64 -14.64
C LYS A 370 -11.61 1.85 -14.75
N ASN A 371 -12.25 2.33 -13.68
CA ASN A 371 -13.69 2.60 -13.67
C ASN A 371 -14.06 3.73 -14.63
N ILE A 372 -13.31 4.84 -14.60
CA ILE A 372 -13.51 5.98 -15.52
C ILE A 372 -13.31 5.55 -16.97
N PHE A 373 -12.30 4.73 -17.25
CA PHE A 373 -12.07 4.18 -18.58
C PHE A 373 -13.29 3.42 -19.07
N SER A 374 -13.82 2.48 -18.27
CA SER A 374 -15.04 1.74 -18.63
C SER A 374 -16.23 2.68 -18.85
N GLU A 375 -16.43 3.68 -18.00
CA GLU A 375 -17.49 4.69 -18.19
C GLU A 375 -17.33 5.49 -19.49
N ILE A 376 -16.10 5.85 -19.87
CA ILE A 376 -15.82 6.58 -21.11
C ILE A 376 -16.17 5.71 -22.32
N ILE A 377 -15.72 4.45 -22.33
CA ILE A 377 -16.01 3.52 -23.42
C ILE A 377 -17.52 3.32 -23.57
N THR A 378 -18.23 3.03 -22.48
CA THR A 378 -19.67 2.74 -22.53
C THR A 378 -20.53 3.97 -22.87
N ASN A 379 -20.22 5.14 -22.31
CA ASN A 379 -21.12 6.31 -22.42
C ASN A 379 -20.85 7.20 -23.65
N ASN A 380 -19.80 6.93 -24.43
CA ASN A 380 -19.40 7.75 -25.57
C ASN A 380 -19.28 6.91 -26.85
N GLU A 381 -20.24 6.01 -27.08
CA GLU A 381 -20.27 5.09 -28.23
C GLU A 381 -20.02 5.79 -29.58
N PHE A 382 -20.56 7.01 -29.75
CA PHE A 382 -20.38 7.83 -30.94
C PHE A 382 -18.92 8.13 -31.31
N LEU A 383 -17.98 8.12 -30.35
CA LEU A 383 -16.55 8.32 -30.65
C LEU A 383 -15.95 7.10 -31.34
N TRP A 384 -16.41 5.91 -30.96
CA TRP A 384 -15.92 4.64 -31.51
C TRP A 384 -16.56 4.33 -32.85
N GLU A 385 -17.73 4.91 -33.16
CA GLU A 385 -18.28 4.92 -34.52
C GLU A 385 -17.38 5.72 -35.49
N GLN A 386 -16.75 6.80 -35.01
CA GLN A 386 -15.87 7.65 -35.82
C GLN A 386 -14.48 7.04 -36.03
N ASP A 387 -13.90 6.46 -34.98
CA ASP A 387 -12.65 5.69 -35.08
C ASP A 387 -12.71 4.44 -34.17
N PRO A 388 -13.13 3.29 -34.74
CA PRO A 388 -13.24 2.04 -34.00
C PRO A 388 -11.92 1.50 -33.45
N ASN A 389 -10.78 1.95 -33.99
CA ASN A 389 -9.45 1.46 -33.64
C ASN A 389 -8.66 2.46 -32.79
N PHE A 390 -9.31 3.46 -32.21
CA PHE A 390 -8.65 4.45 -31.37
C PHE A 390 -7.85 3.77 -30.23
N PRO A 391 -6.53 4.01 -30.11
CA PRO A 391 -5.71 3.20 -29.21
C PRO A 391 -6.09 3.39 -27.73
N HIS A 392 -6.44 2.30 -27.05
CA HIS A 392 -6.72 2.32 -25.60
C HIS A 392 -5.55 2.89 -24.78
N GLN A 393 -4.31 2.66 -25.22
CA GLN A 393 -3.12 3.19 -24.56
C GLN A 393 -3.09 4.73 -24.56
N THR A 394 -3.59 5.36 -25.62
CA THR A 394 -3.71 6.82 -25.71
C THR A 394 -4.75 7.34 -24.71
N ILE A 395 -5.88 6.63 -24.55
CA ILE A 395 -6.90 6.96 -23.54
C ILE A 395 -6.29 6.89 -22.12
N PHE A 396 -5.54 5.84 -21.82
CA PHE A 396 -4.85 5.73 -20.53
C PHE A 396 -3.81 6.83 -20.31
N THR A 397 -3.13 7.25 -21.37
CA THR A 397 -2.18 8.39 -21.31
C THR A 397 -2.90 9.68 -20.94
N TYR A 398 -4.03 9.98 -21.58
CA TYR A 398 -4.82 11.18 -21.27
C TYR A 398 -5.46 11.13 -19.88
N LEU A 399 -5.88 9.95 -19.44
CA LEU A 399 -6.33 9.75 -18.06
C LEU A 399 -5.21 10.06 -17.08
N ASP A 400 -4.02 9.48 -17.25
CA ASP A 400 -2.89 9.71 -16.33
C ASP A 400 -2.46 11.19 -16.33
N GLU A 401 -2.46 11.85 -17.49
CA GLU A 401 -2.20 13.28 -17.59
C GLU A 401 -3.19 14.12 -16.75
N SER A 402 -4.48 13.77 -16.78
CA SER A 402 -5.49 14.43 -15.95
C SER A 402 -5.26 14.23 -14.44
N PHE A 403 -4.65 13.11 -14.04
CA PHE A 403 -4.26 12.88 -12.66
C PHE A 403 -3.08 13.74 -12.25
N GLU A 404 -2.04 13.82 -13.08
CA GLU A 404 -0.88 14.69 -12.83
C GLU A 404 -1.28 16.18 -12.78
N LYS A 405 -2.23 16.59 -13.62
CA LYS A 405 -2.82 17.94 -13.61
C LYS A 405 -3.78 18.19 -12.43
N ASN A 406 -3.97 17.22 -11.54
CA ASN A 406 -4.83 17.27 -10.34
C ASN A 406 -6.30 17.63 -10.63
N TYR A 407 -6.90 17.03 -11.65
CA TYR A 407 -8.34 17.20 -11.88
C TYR A 407 -9.15 16.65 -10.69
N PRO A 408 -10.12 17.41 -10.16
CA PRO A 408 -10.67 17.18 -8.82
C PRO A 408 -11.66 16.00 -8.74
N THR A 409 -12.31 15.64 -9.84
CA THR A 409 -13.43 14.68 -9.85
C THR A 409 -13.35 13.69 -11.00
N GLY A 410 -14.01 12.53 -10.87
CA GLY A 410 -14.12 11.57 -11.97
C GLY A 410 -14.78 12.20 -13.20
N LYS A 411 -15.87 12.96 -12.98
CA LYS A 411 -16.56 13.71 -14.04
C LYS A 411 -15.64 14.69 -14.78
N SER A 412 -14.84 15.48 -14.06
CA SER A 412 -13.94 16.44 -14.71
C SER A 412 -12.83 15.74 -15.50
N VAL A 413 -12.33 14.60 -15.00
CA VAL A 413 -11.41 13.74 -15.74
C VAL A 413 -12.06 13.23 -17.01
N SER A 414 -13.27 12.65 -16.94
CA SER A 414 -13.97 12.12 -18.11
C SER A 414 -14.22 13.20 -19.17
N LEU A 415 -14.68 14.39 -18.76
CA LEU A 415 -14.90 15.51 -19.68
C LEU A 415 -13.60 15.94 -20.38
N TYR A 416 -12.50 16.06 -19.63
CA TYR A 416 -11.19 16.41 -20.17
C TYR A 416 -10.71 15.36 -21.18
N VAL A 417 -10.74 14.08 -20.80
CA VAL A 417 -10.25 12.98 -21.65
C VAL A 417 -11.09 12.83 -22.91
N VAL A 418 -12.42 12.87 -22.81
CA VAL A 418 -13.32 12.79 -23.97
C VAL A 418 -13.10 13.97 -24.93
N ALA A 419 -12.90 15.17 -24.39
CA ALA A 419 -12.55 16.34 -25.21
C ALA A 419 -11.22 16.16 -25.95
N LYS A 420 -10.21 15.61 -25.28
CA LYS A 420 -8.89 15.37 -25.87
C LYS A 420 -8.91 14.23 -26.91
N ILE A 421 -9.68 13.17 -26.66
CA ILE A 421 -9.92 12.09 -27.65
C ILE A 421 -10.55 12.66 -28.91
N SER A 422 -11.65 13.40 -28.78
CA SER A 422 -12.33 14.04 -29.91
C SER A 422 -11.39 14.99 -30.66
N ALA A 423 -10.64 15.85 -29.96
CA ALA A 423 -9.63 16.72 -30.58
C ALA A 423 -8.54 15.94 -31.34
N THR A 424 -8.15 14.76 -30.84
CA THR A 424 -7.18 13.88 -31.51
C THR A 424 -7.78 13.30 -32.80
N MET A 425 -9.01 12.79 -32.75
CA MET A 425 -9.71 12.20 -33.90
C MET A 425 -9.90 13.19 -35.05
N ILE A 426 -10.19 14.47 -34.73
CA ILE A 426 -10.37 15.52 -35.75
C ILE A 426 -9.08 16.28 -36.11
N ALA A 427 -7.91 15.76 -35.68
CA ALA A 427 -6.59 16.35 -35.91
C ALA A 427 -6.45 17.83 -35.46
N ARG A 428 -7.08 18.19 -34.33
CA ARG A 428 -7.04 19.55 -33.72
C ARG A 428 -6.43 19.55 -32.31
N LEU A 429 -5.49 18.65 -32.06
CA LEU A 429 -4.82 18.56 -30.76
C LEU A 429 -4.07 19.85 -30.40
N ASP A 430 -3.42 20.51 -31.37
CA ASP A 430 -2.75 21.80 -31.14
C ASP A 430 -3.73 22.89 -30.68
N GLN A 431 -4.94 22.92 -31.25
CA GLN A 431 -5.98 23.88 -30.84
C GLN A 431 -6.51 23.57 -29.44
N PHE A 432 -6.57 22.28 -29.08
CA PHE A 432 -6.94 21.86 -27.73
C PHE A 432 -5.91 22.37 -26.72
N GLU A 433 -4.61 22.17 -26.99
CA GLU A 433 -3.53 22.60 -26.10
C GLU A 433 -3.46 24.12 -25.97
N GLN A 434 -3.66 24.86 -27.06
CA GLN A 434 -3.74 26.32 -27.02
C GLN A 434 -4.90 26.82 -26.16
N LEU A 435 -6.09 26.23 -26.30
CA LEU A 435 -7.25 26.60 -25.49
C LEU A 435 -7.03 26.24 -24.01
N GLU A 436 -6.44 25.08 -23.73
CA GLU A 436 -6.12 24.67 -22.36
C GLU A 436 -5.18 25.68 -21.68
N GLN A 437 -4.08 26.05 -22.36
CA GLN A 437 -3.13 27.05 -21.85
C GLN A 437 -3.78 28.42 -21.66
N GLN A 438 -4.68 28.82 -22.57
CA GLN A 438 -5.41 30.08 -22.44
C GLN A 438 -6.29 30.08 -21.19
N LEU A 439 -7.05 29.01 -20.96
CA LEU A 439 -7.93 28.89 -19.79
C LEU A 439 -7.13 28.86 -18.47
N GLU A 440 -5.96 28.24 -18.48
CA GLU A 440 -5.04 28.25 -17.34
C GLU A 440 -4.50 29.65 -17.04
N LYS A 441 -4.09 30.40 -18.07
CA LYS A 441 -3.68 31.82 -17.93
C LYS A 441 -4.81 32.72 -17.43
N GLN A 442 -6.06 32.36 -17.73
CA GLN A 442 -7.25 33.06 -17.24
C GLN A 442 -7.69 32.60 -15.84
N HIS A 443 -6.88 31.78 -15.15
CA HIS A 443 -7.13 31.26 -13.80
C HIS A 443 -8.45 30.46 -13.65
N TYR A 444 -8.93 29.83 -14.73
CA TYR A 444 -10.06 28.91 -14.64
C TYR A 444 -9.68 27.71 -13.78
N SER A 445 -10.59 27.23 -12.94
CA SER A 445 -10.38 25.99 -12.19
C SER A 445 -10.33 24.78 -13.13
N ARG A 446 -9.64 23.70 -12.75
CA ARG A 446 -9.56 22.46 -13.57
C ARG A 446 -10.94 21.91 -13.96
N LYS A 447 -11.97 22.10 -13.12
CA LYS A 447 -13.35 21.71 -13.43
C LYS A 447 -13.96 22.55 -14.55
N GLU A 448 -13.74 23.86 -14.51
CA GLU A 448 -14.24 24.79 -15.54
C GLU A 448 -13.48 24.58 -16.85
N GLN A 449 -12.15 24.38 -16.77
CA GLN A 449 -11.31 24.03 -17.92
C GLN A 449 -11.83 22.77 -18.63
N ALA A 450 -12.07 21.67 -17.90
CA ALA A 450 -12.63 20.43 -18.47
C ALA A 450 -13.95 20.67 -19.20
N THR A 451 -14.82 21.50 -18.61
CA THR A 451 -16.15 21.78 -19.15
C THR A 451 -16.06 22.62 -20.43
N ALA A 452 -15.19 23.64 -20.45
CA ALA A 452 -14.97 24.48 -21.62
C ALA A 452 -14.38 23.67 -22.78
N LEU A 453 -13.35 22.86 -22.52
CA LEU A 453 -12.73 21.99 -23.52
C LEU A 453 -13.75 21.00 -24.09
N TYR A 454 -14.53 20.33 -23.25
CA TYR A 454 -15.58 19.42 -23.71
C TYR A 454 -16.65 20.11 -24.57
N ASN A 455 -17.11 21.29 -24.17
CA ASN A 455 -18.09 22.02 -24.96
C ASN A 455 -17.52 22.43 -26.33
N GLN A 456 -16.23 22.78 -26.41
CA GLN A 456 -15.57 23.20 -27.64
C GLN A 456 -15.37 22.03 -28.62
N PHE A 457 -14.86 20.90 -28.15
CA PHE A 457 -14.45 19.80 -29.03
C PHE A 457 -15.53 18.73 -29.21
N VAL A 458 -16.45 18.58 -28.27
CA VAL A 458 -17.44 17.48 -28.30
C VAL A 458 -18.85 17.98 -28.57
N LYS A 459 -19.31 19.04 -27.87
CA LYS A 459 -20.70 19.51 -28.04
C LYS A 459 -20.92 20.36 -29.29
N ARG A 460 -19.91 21.13 -29.74
CA ARG A 460 -20.05 21.96 -30.94
C ARG A 460 -20.14 21.15 -32.24
N GLU A 461 -19.68 19.91 -32.25
CA GLU A 461 -19.80 19.02 -33.42
C GLU A 461 -21.15 18.30 -33.54
N LYS A 462 -22.02 18.40 -32.52
CA LYS A 462 -23.40 17.88 -32.58
C LYS A 462 -24.42 18.87 -33.16
N LYS A 463 -23.96 20.02 -33.67
CA LYS A 463 -24.75 21.00 -34.43
C LYS A 463 -24.17 21.10 -35.83
#